data_AF-A0A7K0NBJ7-F1
#
_entry.id   AF-A0A7K0NBJ7-F1
#
_cell.length_a   1.000
_cell.length_b   1.000
_cell.length_c   1.000
_cell.angle_alpha   90.00
_cell.angle_beta   90.00
_cell.angle_gamma   90.00
#
_symmetry.space_group_name_H-M   'P 1'
#
loop_
_entity.id
_entity.type
_entity.pdbx_description
1 polymer ?
#
loop_
_entity_poly.entity_id
_entity_poly.type
_entity_poly.pdbx_seq_one_letter_code
_entity_poly.pdbx_strand_id
1 'polypeptide(L)'
;MSVEVVNNGEILEITIDRPKANAIDAATSQELSTIFESFMQDTKTRVAILTGSGSKFFSAGWDLTAANEGEAFESDYGVGGFGGICELKFRPKPVIAAVNGMAVGGGFEIALAADFIVAADHATFFLPETTLG
;
A
#
# COMPACT_ATOMS: atom_id res chain seq x y z
N MET A 1 13.02 7.05 -4.19
CA MET A 1 12.05 6.68 -3.15
C MET A 1 10.99 5.84 -3.85
N SER A 2 10.55 4.76 -3.22
CA SER A 2 9.57 3.82 -3.78
C SER A 2 8.14 4.31 -3.63
N VAL A 3 7.95 5.35 -2.82
CA VAL A 3 6.67 5.99 -2.54
C VAL A 3 6.84 7.49 -2.72
N GLU A 4 5.92 8.10 -3.45
CA GLU A 4 5.81 9.55 -3.58
C GLU A 4 4.70 10.07 -2.68
N VAL A 5 4.93 11.23 -2.05
CA VAL A 5 3.99 11.85 -1.13
C VAL A 5 3.76 13.30 -1.52
N VAL A 6 2.50 13.69 -1.68
CA VAL A 6 2.08 15.07 -1.98
C VAL A 6 1.08 15.51 -0.91
N ASN A 7 1.33 16.68 -0.31
CA ASN A 7 0.39 17.32 0.60
C ASN A 7 -0.46 18.33 -0.20
N ASN A 8 -1.74 18.03 -0.36
CA ASN A 8 -2.71 18.85 -1.08
C ASN A 8 -3.74 19.42 -0.10
N GLY A 9 -3.34 20.50 0.59
CA GLY A 9 -4.15 21.08 1.66
C GLY A 9 -4.32 20.11 2.83
N GLU A 10 -5.55 19.66 3.06
CA GLU A 10 -5.89 18.70 4.12
C GLU A 10 -5.80 17.23 3.66
N ILE A 11 -5.37 16.97 2.41
CA ILE A 11 -5.27 15.63 1.83
C ILE A 11 -3.80 15.23 1.70
N LEU A 12 -3.48 14.02 2.19
CA LEU A 12 -2.20 13.37 1.94
C LEU A 12 -2.34 12.39 0.78
N GLU A 13 -1.71 12.67 -0.35
CA GLU A 13 -1.69 11.78 -1.51
C GLU A 13 -0.42 10.93 -1.48
N ILE A 14 -0.57 9.61 -1.53
CA ILE A 14 0.49 8.61 -1.43
C ILE A 14 0.44 7.76 -2.70
N THR A 15 1.54 7.74 -3.45
CA THR A 15 1.65 6.96 -4.67
C THR A 15 2.77 5.93 -4.51
N ILE A 16 2.45 4.64 -4.62
CA ILE A 16 3.45 3.59 -4.74
C ILE A 16 4.00 3.68 -6.16
N ASP A 17 5.27 4.08 -6.31
CA ASP A 17 5.95 4.17 -7.61
C ASP A 17 7.16 3.24 -7.63
N ARG A 18 6.89 1.95 -7.87
CA ARG A 18 7.93 0.93 -7.98
C ARG A 18 7.88 0.24 -9.33
N PRO A 19 9.04 0.12 -10.02
CA PRO A 19 9.17 -0.79 -11.15
C PRO A 19 8.69 -2.19 -10.77
N LYS A 20 8.18 -2.95 -11.76
CA LYS A 20 7.58 -4.29 -11.56
C LYS A 20 6.26 -4.25 -10.76
N ALA A 21 5.28 -3.53 -11.30
CA ALA A 21 3.87 -3.64 -10.89
C ALA A 21 3.57 -3.15 -9.46
N ASN A 22 4.31 -2.16 -8.97
CA ASN A 22 4.10 -1.60 -7.62
C ASN A 22 4.16 -2.67 -6.53
N ALA A 23 5.02 -3.68 -6.72
CA ALA A 23 5.27 -4.74 -5.75
C ALA A 23 6.04 -4.19 -4.54
N ILE A 24 5.71 -4.69 -3.35
CA ILE A 24 6.17 -4.19 -2.05
C ILE A 24 7.20 -5.16 -1.48
N ASP A 25 8.39 -4.65 -1.17
CA ASP A 25 9.40 -5.31 -0.33
C ASP A 25 9.37 -4.75 1.10
N ALA A 26 10.18 -5.30 2.00
CA ALA A 26 10.25 -4.86 3.39
C ALA A 26 10.60 -3.37 3.51
N ALA A 27 11.56 -2.88 2.72
CA ALA A 27 11.96 -1.47 2.76
C ALA A 27 10.80 -0.52 2.39
N THR A 28 10.03 -0.87 1.37
CA THR A 28 8.84 -0.08 0.96
C THR A 28 7.74 -0.17 2.00
N SER A 29 7.55 -1.33 2.61
CA SER A 29 6.57 -1.48 3.68
C SER A 29 6.91 -0.63 4.91
N GLN A 30 8.19 -0.55 5.27
CA GLN A 30 8.67 0.33 6.34
C GLN A 30 8.49 1.82 5.99
N GLU A 31 8.75 2.20 4.74
CA GLU A 31 8.48 3.55 4.22
C GLU A 31 6.99 3.89 4.35
N LEU A 32 6.09 3.01 3.89
CA LEU A 32 4.64 3.17 4.04
C LEU A 32 4.21 3.24 5.51
N SER A 33 4.76 2.37 6.37
CA SER A 33 4.48 2.39 7.82
C SER A 33 4.82 3.75 8.42
N THR A 34 5.98 4.32 8.08
CA THR A 34 6.43 5.62 8.57
C THR A 34 5.50 6.74 8.09
N ILE A 35 5.07 6.68 6.83
CA ILE A 35 4.14 7.65 6.23
C ILE A 35 2.79 7.59 6.93
N PHE A 36 2.20 6.40 7.09
CA PHE A 36 0.89 6.25 7.73
C PHE A 36 0.93 6.61 9.22
N GLU A 37 1.98 6.21 9.96
CA GLU A 37 2.13 6.60 11.36
C GLU A 37 2.23 8.12 11.51
N SER A 38 3.03 8.77 10.67
CA SER A 38 3.16 10.23 10.64
C SER A 38 1.84 10.90 10.28
N PHE A 39 1.12 10.36 9.29
CA PHE A 39 -0.22 10.80 8.95
C PHE A 39 -1.13 10.71 10.16
N MET A 40 -1.23 9.58 10.85
CA MET A 40 -2.17 9.42 11.98
C MET A 40 -1.93 10.42 13.13
N GLN A 41 -0.71 10.93 13.27
CA GLN A 41 -0.34 11.91 14.30
C GLN A 41 -0.49 13.37 13.83
N ASP A 42 -0.47 13.63 12.53
CA ASP A 42 -0.60 14.98 11.99
C ASP A 42 -2.01 15.55 12.20
N THR A 43 -2.08 16.78 12.68
CA THR A 43 -3.35 17.49 12.93
C THR A 43 -3.82 18.31 11.74
N LYS A 44 -2.97 18.53 10.73
CA LYS A 44 -3.30 19.32 9.53
C LYS A 44 -4.00 18.50 8.45
N THR A 45 -3.47 17.32 8.14
CA THR A 45 -4.09 16.40 7.18
C THR A 45 -5.29 15.67 7.81
N ARG A 46 -6.35 15.48 7.03
CA ARG A 46 -7.62 14.90 7.45
C ARG A 46 -7.91 13.55 6.81
N VAL A 47 -7.39 13.33 5.61
CA VAL A 47 -7.61 12.11 4.80
C VAL A 47 -6.31 11.74 4.08
N ALA A 48 -6.02 10.45 3.95
CA ALA A 48 -4.99 9.96 3.04
C ALA A 48 -5.62 9.26 1.83
N ILE A 49 -5.03 9.43 0.65
CA ILE A 49 -5.36 8.69 -0.57
C ILE A 49 -4.12 7.89 -0.96
N LEU A 50 -4.27 6.58 -1.09
CA LEU A 50 -3.24 5.67 -1.58
C LEU A 50 -3.59 5.21 -3.00
N THR A 51 -2.62 5.28 -3.92
CA THR A 51 -2.73 4.74 -5.28
C THR A 51 -1.41 4.09 -5.71
N GLY A 52 -1.43 3.31 -6.79
CA GLY A 52 -0.21 2.91 -7.51
C GLY A 52 0.11 3.89 -8.64
N SER A 53 1.38 3.97 -9.06
CA SER A 53 1.77 4.70 -10.26
C SER A 53 1.33 3.98 -11.54
N GLY A 54 1.18 4.72 -12.63
CA GLY A 54 0.68 4.20 -13.90
C GLY A 54 -0.82 3.88 -13.88
N SER A 55 -1.24 2.92 -14.73
CA SER A 55 -2.67 2.56 -14.91
C SER A 55 -2.94 1.06 -14.90
N LYS A 56 -1.89 0.23 -14.83
CA LYS A 56 -2.02 -1.23 -14.95
C LYS A 56 -2.14 -1.92 -13.59
N PHE A 57 -1.42 -1.43 -12.59
CA PHE A 57 -1.39 -2.01 -11.25
C PHE A 57 -1.61 -0.92 -10.21
N PHE A 58 -2.52 -1.19 -9.28
CA PHE A 58 -2.51 -0.54 -7.99
C PHE A 58 -1.32 -1.09 -7.19
N SER A 59 -1.29 -2.40 -6.96
CA SER A 59 -0.14 -3.12 -6.42
C SER A 59 -0.26 -4.62 -6.70
N ALA A 60 0.86 -5.26 -7.04
CA ALA A 60 0.95 -6.70 -7.20
C ALA A 60 1.18 -7.47 -5.88
N GLY A 61 1.24 -6.78 -4.74
CA GLY A 61 1.53 -7.40 -3.45
C GLY A 61 3.02 -7.63 -3.23
N TRP A 62 3.39 -8.75 -2.63
CA TRP A 62 4.78 -9.01 -2.21
C TRP A 62 5.73 -9.11 -3.40
N ASP A 63 6.88 -8.44 -3.31
CA ASP A 63 7.92 -8.52 -4.34
C ASP A 63 8.58 -9.90 -4.34
N LEU A 64 8.16 -10.75 -5.27
CA LEU A 64 8.73 -12.09 -5.44
C LEU A 64 10.22 -12.07 -5.81
N THR A 65 10.75 -10.95 -6.31
CA THR A 65 12.21 -10.80 -6.49
C THR A 65 12.88 -10.75 -5.11
N ALA A 66 12.37 -9.90 -4.21
CA ALA A 66 12.90 -9.77 -2.86
C ALA A 66 12.78 -11.09 -2.08
N ALA A 67 11.64 -11.77 -2.20
CA ALA A 67 11.46 -13.10 -1.61
C ALA A 67 12.50 -14.12 -2.10
N ASN A 68 12.77 -14.15 -3.42
CA ASN A 68 13.80 -15.01 -4.00
C ASN A 68 15.23 -14.62 -3.59
N GLU A 69 15.45 -13.35 -3.25
CA GLU A 69 16.72 -12.83 -2.75
C GLU A 69 16.90 -13.02 -1.23
N GLY A 70 15.91 -13.61 -0.54
CA GLY A 70 16.00 -14.03 0.85
C GLY A 70 15.17 -13.18 1.83
N GLU A 71 14.33 -12.26 1.35
CA GLU A 71 13.34 -11.61 2.21
C GLU A 71 12.37 -12.66 2.77
N ALA A 72 12.31 -12.78 4.09
CA ALA A 72 11.40 -13.71 4.76
C ALA A 72 9.98 -13.14 4.83
N PHE A 73 8.98 -14.02 4.89
CA PHE A 73 7.58 -13.64 5.14
C PHE A 73 7.39 -12.96 6.51
N GLU A 74 8.29 -13.20 7.46
CA GLU A 74 8.28 -12.55 8.80
C GLU A 74 9.29 -11.40 8.88
N SER A 75 9.70 -10.84 7.74
CA SER A 75 10.55 -9.64 7.70
C SER A 75 9.89 -8.49 8.47
N ASP A 76 10.71 -7.58 8.97
CA ASP A 76 10.20 -6.36 9.58
C ASP A 76 9.57 -5.47 8.52
N TYR A 77 8.23 -5.47 8.46
CA TYR A 77 7.43 -4.65 7.55
C TYR A 77 7.08 -3.27 8.13
N GLY A 78 7.56 -2.96 9.32
CA GLY A 78 7.23 -1.75 10.08
C GLY A 78 5.98 -1.89 10.95
N VAL A 79 5.71 -0.84 11.75
CA VAL A 79 4.64 -0.84 12.77
C VAL A 79 3.23 -1.03 12.21
N GLY A 80 3.04 -0.77 10.92
CA GLY A 80 1.78 -0.95 10.22
C GLY A 80 1.64 -2.30 9.53
N GLY A 81 2.61 -3.20 9.66
CA GLY A 81 2.64 -4.48 8.95
C GLY A 81 2.84 -4.30 7.45
N PHE A 82 2.61 -5.36 6.68
CA PHE A 82 2.78 -5.34 5.23
C PHE A 82 1.95 -4.23 4.57
N GLY A 83 2.61 -3.35 3.82
CA GLY A 83 2.00 -2.18 3.18
C GLY A 83 1.65 -1.03 4.13
N GLY A 84 2.06 -1.12 5.40
CA GLY A 84 2.11 0.00 6.34
C GLY A 84 0.80 0.41 7.00
N ILE A 85 -0.31 -0.26 6.71
CA ILE A 85 -1.62 0.07 7.32
C ILE A 85 -2.39 -1.15 7.86
N CYS A 86 -2.09 -2.36 7.39
CA CYS A 86 -2.82 -3.58 7.72
C CYS A 86 -2.85 -3.88 9.23
N GLU A 87 -1.77 -3.60 9.95
CA GLU A 87 -1.62 -3.87 11.38
C GLU A 87 -1.63 -2.61 12.25
N LEU A 88 -1.83 -1.44 11.64
CA LEU A 88 -1.76 -0.17 12.35
C LEU A 88 -2.97 -0.01 13.29
N LYS A 89 -2.71 -0.04 14.61
CA LYS A 89 -3.78 -0.08 15.64
C LYS A 89 -4.52 1.24 15.82
N PHE A 90 -3.81 2.37 15.69
CA PHE A 90 -4.39 3.69 15.92
C PHE A 90 -4.65 4.38 14.58
N ARG A 91 -5.93 4.38 14.15
CA ARG A 91 -6.37 4.97 12.86
C ARG A 91 -7.52 5.96 13.05
N PRO A 92 -7.27 7.14 13.64
CA PRO A 92 -8.32 8.14 13.88
C PRO A 92 -8.79 8.87 12.61
N LYS A 93 -8.07 8.71 11.49
CA LYS A 93 -8.32 9.41 10.23
C LYS A 93 -8.47 8.40 9.09
N PRO A 94 -9.38 8.65 8.13
CA PRO A 94 -9.67 7.70 7.07
C PRO A 94 -8.55 7.65 6.01
N VAL A 95 -8.39 6.46 5.44
CA VAL A 95 -7.55 6.18 4.28
C VAL A 95 -8.42 5.66 3.13
N ILE A 96 -8.23 6.22 1.95
CA ILE A 96 -8.93 5.83 0.72
C ILE A 96 -7.93 5.14 -0.20
N ALA A 97 -8.21 3.90 -0.60
CA ALA A 97 -7.51 3.25 -1.69
C ALA A 97 -8.13 3.66 -3.03
N ALA A 98 -7.42 4.47 -3.80
CA ALA A 98 -7.74 4.79 -5.19
C ALA A 98 -7.14 3.72 -6.10
N VAL A 99 -7.91 2.67 -6.38
CA VAL A 99 -7.44 1.48 -7.11
C VAL A 99 -7.53 1.73 -8.61
N ASN A 100 -6.40 2.16 -9.17
CA ASN A 100 -6.23 2.56 -10.57
C ASN A 100 -5.91 1.40 -11.54
N GLY A 101 -5.82 0.16 -11.05
CA GLY A 101 -5.48 -1.02 -11.84
C GLY A 101 -5.63 -2.31 -11.06
N MET A 102 -4.85 -3.34 -11.38
CA MET A 102 -4.89 -4.61 -10.66
C MET A 102 -4.40 -4.46 -9.21
N ALA A 103 -5.18 -4.97 -8.25
CA ALA A 103 -4.79 -5.16 -6.85
C ALA A 103 -4.72 -6.66 -6.58
N VAL A 104 -3.52 -7.18 -6.32
CA VAL A 104 -3.25 -8.63 -6.31
C VAL A 104 -2.59 -9.04 -5.00
N GLY A 105 -3.07 -10.13 -4.40
CA GLY A 105 -2.50 -10.69 -3.18
C GLY A 105 -2.38 -9.64 -2.07
N GLY A 106 -1.17 -9.46 -1.53
CA GLY A 106 -0.87 -8.39 -0.57
C GLY A 106 -1.28 -6.98 -1.04
N GLY A 107 -1.30 -6.70 -2.34
CA GLY A 107 -1.79 -5.43 -2.88
C GLY A 107 -3.31 -5.28 -2.74
N PHE A 108 -4.05 -6.38 -2.80
CA PHE A 108 -5.47 -6.40 -2.48
C PHE A 108 -5.70 -6.32 -0.96
N GLU A 109 -4.88 -6.98 -0.14
CA GLU A 109 -4.94 -6.86 1.32
C GLU A 109 -4.73 -5.41 1.79
N ILE A 110 -3.78 -4.69 1.19
CA ILE A 110 -3.58 -3.25 1.43
C ILE A 110 -4.84 -2.45 1.09
N ALA A 111 -5.49 -2.73 -0.03
CA ALA A 111 -6.74 -2.07 -0.39
C ALA A 111 -7.87 -2.40 0.59
N LEU A 112 -7.96 -3.66 1.06
CA LEU A 112 -8.94 -4.10 2.06
C LEU A 112 -8.71 -3.48 3.44
N ALA A 113 -7.48 -3.10 3.77
CA ALA A 113 -7.15 -2.42 5.02
C ALA A 113 -7.58 -0.94 5.03
N ALA A 114 -7.82 -0.33 3.86
CA ALA A 114 -8.33 1.03 3.74
C ALA A 114 -9.79 1.14 4.21
N ASP A 115 -10.22 2.35 4.56
CA ASP A 115 -11.59 2.62 5.00
C ASP A 115 -12.57 2.71 3.82
N PHE A 116 -12.08 3.19 2.68
CA PHE A 116 -12.83 3.25 1.43
C PHE A 116 -11.97 2.76 0.26
N ILE A 117 -12.64 2.10 -0.70
CA ILE A 117 -12.04 1.71 -1.97
C ILE A 117 -12.80 2.43 -3.08
N VAL A 118 -12.08 3.17 -3.91
CA VAL A 118 -12.59 3.76 -5.16
C VAL A 118 -11.83 3.10 -6.30
N ALA A 119 -12.53 2.35 -7.13
CA ALA A 119 -11.92 1.54 -8.18
C ALA A 119 -12.21 2.12 -9.56
N ALA A 120 -11.21 2.11 -10.44
CA ALA A 120 -11.43 2.33 -11.87
C ALA A 120 -12.24 1.18 -12.48
N ASP A 121 -13.00 1.45 -13.54
CA ASP A 121 -13.85 0.43 -14.20
C ASP A 121 -13.07 -0.82 -14.65
N HIS A 122 -11.79 -0.65 -14.98
CA HIS A 122 -10.90 -1.73 -15.42
C HIS A 122 -10.09 -2.39 -14.29
N ALA A 123 -10.27 -1.96 -13.04
CA ALA A 123 -9.57 -2.54 -11.90
C ALA A 123 -10.04 -3.97 -11.64
N THR A 124 -9.12 -4.84 -11.23
CA THR A 124 -9.42 -6.22 -10.85
C THR A 124 -8.76 -6.57 -9.52
N PHE A 125 -9.43 -7.42 -8.75
CA PHE A 125 -9.04 -7.79 -7.40
C PHE A 125 -8.99 -9.31 -7.29
N PHE A 126 -7.87 -9.87 -6.83
CA PHE A 126 -7.79 -11.32 -6.58
C PHE A 126 -6.65 -11.67 -5.63
N LEU A 127 -6.84 -12.78 -4.90
CA LEU A 127 -5.88 -13.40 -3.99
C LEU A 127 -5.37 -14.71 -4.65
N PRO A 128 -4.18 -14.70 -5.30
CA PRO A 128 -3.65 -15.86 -5.99
C PRO A 128 -2.92 -16.87 -5.07
N GLU A 129 -2.78 -16.60 -3.78
CA GLU A 129 -1.93 -17.34 -2.83
C GLU A 129 -2.21 -18.84 -2.86
N THR A 130 -3.47 -19.26 -2.89
CA THR A 130 -3.86 -20.68 -2.96
C THR A 130 -3.39 -21.43 -4.21
N THR A 131 -2.99 -20.70 -5.26
CA THR A 131 -2.44 -21.29 -6.50
C THR A 131 -0.93 -21.43 -6.46
N LEU A 132 -0.26 -20.76 -5.52
CA LEU A 132 1.20 -20.75 -5.37
C LEU A 132 1.69 -21.81 -4.37
N GLY A 133 0.82 -22.27 -3.47
CA GLY A 133 1.12 -23.28 -2.45
C GLY A 133 1.53 -22.67 -1.12
#